data_AF-G8SJI4-F1
#
_entry.id   AF-G8SJI4-F1
#
_cell.length_a   1.000
_cell.length_b   1.000
_cell.length_c   1.000
_cell.angle_alpha   90.00
_cell.angle_beta   90.00
_cell.angle_gamma   90.00
#
_symmetry.space_group_name_H-M   'P 1'
#
loop_
_entity.id
_entity.type
_entity.pdbx_description
1 polymer ?
#
loop_
_entity_poly.entity_id
_entity_poly.type
_entity_poly.pdbx_seq_one_letter_code
_entity_poly.pdbx_strand_id
1 'polypeptide(L)'
;MAYAAPEGTVTNYLAIVSSIVALVGVWIGGRLTFRTQAKGWKQAESQRWRDLRQATYGDFLAAVRRYRTYVGRHETPFELAPYADGIRLSPRLDEQGMVHKQALDAALAQVQFIAQQQETASAARTLVSMARRTAVAKTIYGSKTVPTRIDDMFWHSELAFVNAIRAELGLIPLVQDTYDDPMKTLDRELFDAYRSQQAGTGSN
;
A
#
# COMPACT_ATOMS: atom_id res chain seq x y z
N MET A 1 -92.43 -19.78 -2.51
CA MET A 1 -91.48 -19.91 -3.63
C MET A 1 -90.25 -19.09 -3.23
N ALA A 2 -89.23 -19.73 -2.64
CA ALA A 2 -88.07 -19.05 -2.10
C ALA A 2 -86.94 -19.08 -3.15
N TYR A 3 -86.46 -17.90 -3.55
CA TYR A 3 -85.38 -17.74 -4.51
C TYR A 3 -84.04 -17.83 -3.75
N ALA A 4 -83.38 -18.99 -3.82
CA ALA A 4 -82.05 -19.18 -3.25
C ALA A 4 -81.00 -18.52 -4.15
N ALA A 5 -80.39 -17.44 -3.68
CA ALA A 5 -79.29 -16.77 -4.37
C ALA A 5 -78.00 -17.61 -4.29
N PRO A 6 -77.18 -17.66 -5.35
CA PRO A 6 -75.98 -18.49 -5.38
C PRO A 6 -74.83 -17.84 -4.58
N GLU A 7 -74.78 -18.10 -3.27
CA GLU A 7 -73.73 -17.63 -2.34
C GLU A 7 -72.30 -18.13 -2.69
N GLY A 8 -72.15 -19.11 -3.58
CA GLY A 8 -70.86 -19.73 -3.90
C GLY A 8 -69.95 -18.94 -4.86
N THR A 9 -70.45 -17.95 -5.60
CA THR A 9 -69.65 -17.25 -6.63
C THR A 9 -68.82 -16.10 -6.07
N VAL A 10 -69.34 -15.37 -5.08
CA VAL A 10 -68.66 -14.21 -4.48
C VAL A 10 -67.46 -14.65 -3.63
N THR A 11 -67.60 -15.77 -2.91
CA THR A 11 -66.55 -16.35 -2.05
C THR A 11 -65.35 -16.86 -2.84
N ASN A 12 -65.60 -17.45 -4.01
CA ASN A 12 -64.54 -17.93 -4.91
C ASN A 12 -63.75 -16.77 -5.55
N TYR A 13 -64.42 -15.67 -5.89
CA TYR A 13 -63.76 -14.48 -6.46
C TYR A 13 -62.83 -13.81 -5.44
N LEU A 14 -63.26 -13.67 -4.19
CA LEU A 14 -62.45 -13.08 -3.12
C LEU A 14 -61.23 -13.96 -2.77
N ALA A 15 -61.36 -15.29 -2.83
CA ALA A 15 -60.25 -16.21 -2.62
C ALA A 15 -59.19 -16.15 -3.75
N ILE A 16 -59.62 -15.99 -5.00
CA ILE A 16 -58.72 -15.85 -6.16
C ILE A 16 -58.00 -14.50 -6.11
N VAL A 17 -58.71 -13.41 -5.78
CA VAL A 17 -58.09 -12.08 -5.70
C VAL A 17 -57.07 -12.01 -4.56
N SER A 18 -57.36 -12.58 -3.40
CA SER A 18 -56.44 -12.57 -2.25
C SER A 18 -55.16 -13.37 -2.52
N SER A 19 -55.27 -14.52 -3.17
CA SER A 19 -54.10 -15.33 -3.56
C SER A 19 -53.22 -14.65 -4.61
N ILE A 20 -53.81 -13.98 -5.59
CA ILE A 20 -53.06 -13.17 -6.58
C ILE A 20 -52.33 -12.01 -5.89
N VAL A 21 -53.01 -11.27 -5.00
CA VAL A 21 -52.39 -10.16 -4.25
C VAL A 21 -51.24 -10.65 -3.36
N ALA A 22 -51.40 -11.79 -2.69
CA ALA A 22 -50.33 -12.40 -1.90
C ALA A 22 -49.12 -12.78 -2.76
N LEU A 23 -49.34 -13.40 -3.93
CA LEU A 23 -48.27 -13.77 -4.86
C LEU A 23 -47.54 -12.55 -5.41
N VAL A 24 -48.26 -11.48 -5.75
CA VAL A 24 -47.66 -10.20 -6.18
C VAL A 24 -46.84 -9.57 -5.05
N GLY A 25 -47.36 -9.59 -3.82
CA GLY A 25 -46.64 -9.11 -2.63
C GLY A 25 -45.32 -9.85 -2.41
N VAL A 26 -45.32 -11.18 -2.50
CA VAL A 26 -44.12 -12.02 -2.37
C VAL A 26 -43.12 -11.73 -3.52
N TRP A 27 -43.61 -11.57 -4.75
CA TRP A 27 -42.74 -11.29 -5.89
C TRP A 27 -42.07 -9.91 -5.78
N ILE A 28 -42.82 -8.88 -5.40
CA ILE A 28 -42.29 -7.53 -5.18
C ILE A 28 -41.29 -7.54 -4.01
N GLY A 29 -41.64 -8.19 -2.88
CA GLY A 29 -40.77 -8.32 -1.72
C GLY A 29 -39.46 -9.06 -2.03
N GLY A 30 -39.53 -10.13 -2.82
CA GLY A 30 -38.36 -10.87 -3.30
C GLY A 30 -37.47 -10.01 -4.19
N ARG A 31 -38.05 -9.32 -5.18
CA ARG A 31 -37.27 -8.43 -6.08
C ARG A 31 -36.61 -7.27 -5.34
N LEU A 32 -37.29 -6.70 -4.35
CA LEU A 32 -36.73 -5.63 -3.52
C LEU A 32 -35.55 -6.14 -2.67
N THR A 33 -35.71 -7.32 -2.06
CA THR A 33 -34.69 -8.00 -1.26
C THR A 33 -33.44 -8.35 -2.07
N PHE A 34 -33.60 -8.88 -3.29
CA PHE A 34 -32.46 -9.16 -4.16
C PHE A 34 -31.69 -7.89 -4.54
N ARG A 35 -32.38 -6.76 -4.76
CA ARG A 35 -31.71 -5.49 -5.10
C ARG A 35 -30.97 -4.88 -3.92
N THR A 36 -31.50 -4.99 -2.70
CA THR A 36 -30.82 -4.51 -1.49
C THR A 36 -29.62 -5.39 -1.14
N GLN A 37 -29.74 -6.71 -1.24
CA GLN A 37 -28.62 -7.64 -1.03
C GLN A 37 -27.50 -7.44 -2.05
N ALA A 38 -27.85 -7.28 -3.34
CA ALA A 38 -26.85 -7.03 -4.38
C ALA A 38 -26.08 -5.71 -4.20
N LYS A 39 -26.75 -4.65 -3.72
CA LYS A 39 -26.08 -3.39 -3.37
C LYS A 39 -25.16 -3.56 -2.17
N GLY A 40 -25.62 -4.26 -1.13
CA GLY A 40 -24.82 -4.56 0.06
C GLY A 40 -23.56 -5.36 -0.27
N TRP A 41 -23.67 -6.38 -1.12
CA TRP A 41 -22.51 -7.17 -1.57
C TRP A 41 -21.50 -6.35 -2.36
N LYS A 42 -21.94 -5.50 -3.29
CA LYS A 42 -21.02 -4.63 -4.03
C LYS A 42 -20.27 -3.66 -3.13
N GLN A 43 -20.96 -3.10 -2.14
CA GLN A 43 -20.34 -2.18 -1.19
C GLN A 43 -19.34 -2.90 -0.27
N ALA A 44 -19.72 -4.06 0.28
CA ALA A 44 -18.85 -4.89 1.12
C ALA A 44 -17.61 -5.37 0.34
N GLU A 45 -17.77 -5.81 -0.90
CA GLU A 45 -16.66 -6.22 -1.75
C GLU A 45 -15.73 -5.04 -2.05
N SER A 46 -16.27 -3.86 -2.35
CA SER A 46 -15.46 -2.65 -2.57
C SER A 46 -14.66 -2.23 -1.33
N GLN A 47 -15.22 -2.47 -0.13
CA GLN A 47 -14.55 -2.17 1.13
C GLN A 47 -13.45 -3.19 1.38
N ARG A 48 -13.74 -4.48 1.20
CA ARG A 48 -12.77 -5.58 1.34
C ARG A 48 -11.55 -5.38 0.44
N TRP A 49 -11.75 -4.97 -0.82
CA TRP A 49 -10.63 -4.67 -1.72
C TRP A 49 -9.82 -3.45 -1.28
N ARG A 50 -10.47 -2.42 -0.74
CA ARG A 50 -9.78 -1.24 -0.17
C ARG A 50 -8.94 -1.61 1.04
N ASP A 51 -9.49 -2.39 1.96
CA ASP A 51 -8.81 -2.82 3.18
C ASP A 51 -7.62 -3.74 2.84
N LEU A 52 -7.81 -4.68 1.90
CA LEU A 52 -6.74 -5.54 1.41
C LEU A 52 -5.60 -4.73 0.78
N ARG A 53 -5.93 -3.76 -0.09
CA ARG A 53 -4.95 -2.84 -0.68
C ARG A 53 -4.16 -2.10 0.39
N GLN A 54 -4.86 -1.50 1.35
CA GLN A 54 -4.23 -0.73 2.41
C GLN A 54 -3.26 -1.59 3.24
N ALA A 55 -3.65 -2.82 3.59
CA ALA A 55 -2.80 -3.76 4.30
C ALA A 55 -1.55 -4.12 3.46
N THR A 56 -1.73 -4.53 2.20
CA THR A 56 -0.62 -4.88 1.30
C THR A 56 0.37 -3.73 1.09
N TYR A 57 -0.13 -2.51 0.92
CA TYR A 57 0.72 -1.33 0.77
C TYR A 57 1.51 -1.01 2.05
N GLY A 58 0.89 -1.16 3.22
CA GLY A 58 1.55 -1.04 4.50
C GLY A 58 2.67 -2.08 4.69
N ASP A 59 2.38 -3.34 4.38
CA ASP A 59 3.36 -4.44 4.49
C ASP A 59 4.56 -4.23 3.56
N PHE A 60 4.32 -3.73 2.35
CA PHE A 60 5.39 -3.39 1.42
C PHE A 60 6.27 -2.24 1.93
N LEU A 61 5.70 -1.16 2.47
CA LEU A 61 6.47 -0.08 3.09
C LEU A 61 7.29 -0.59 4.28
N ALA A 62 6.72 -1.47 5.10
CA ALA A 62 7.43 -2.10 6.21
C ALA A 62 8.61 -2.95 5.71
N ALA A 63 8.43 -3.74 4.65
CA ALA A 63 9.48 -4.55 4.05
C ALA A 63 10.63 -3.68 3.48
N VAL A 64 10.29 -2.61 2.76
CA VAL A 64 11.25 -1.63 2.23
C VAL A 64 12.08 -1.02 3.37
N ARG A 65 11.43 -0.56 4.43
CA ARG A 65 12.10 0.07 5.58
C ARG A 65 12.98 -0.92 6.35
N ARG A 66 12.52 -2.16 6.54
CA ARG A 66 13.33 -3.24 7.16
C ARG A 66 14.58 -3.52 6.33
N TYR A 67 14.44 -3.65 5.01
CA TYR A 67 15.58 -3.82 4.11
C TYR A 67 16.56 -2.64 4.21
N ARG A 68 16.08 -1.40 4.14
CA ARG A 68 16.93 -0.21 4.30
C ARG A 68 17.63 -0.16 5.66
N THR A 69 16.94 -0.56 6.73
CA THR A 69 17.50 -0.61 8.08
C THR A 69 18.63 -1.63 8.18
N TYR A 70 18.42 -2.83 7.62
CA TYR A 70 19.46 -3.85 7.53
C TYR A 70 20.67 -3.32 6.76
N VAL A 71 20.45 -2.75 5.57
CA VAL A 71 21.50 -2.14 4.76
C VAL A 71 22.23 -1.05 5.53
N GLY A 72 21.51 -0.19 6.25
CA GLY A 72 22.08 0.90 7.06
C GLY A 72 22.92 0.41 8.24
N ARG A 73 22.52 -0.67 8.92
CA ARG A 73 23.24 -1.24 10.07
C ARG A 73 24.42 -2.14 9.70
N HIS A 74 24.44 -2.70 8.50
CA HIS A 74 25.47 -3.65 8.11
C HIS A 74 26.84 -2.96 7.97
N GLU A 75 27.79 -3.26 8.85
CA GLU A 75 29.09 -2.54 8.90
C GLU A 75 30.07 -2.98 7.81
N THR A 76 29.87 -4.15 7.24
CA THR A 76 30.74 -4.73 6.22
C THR A 76 30.27 -4.29 4.82
N PRO A 77 31.17 -3.98 3.87
CA PRO A 77 30.77 -3.78 2.49
C PRO A 77 30.19 -5.06 1.89
N PHE A 78 29.12 -4.95 1.10
CA PHE A 78 28.58 -6.09 0.35
C PHE A 78 29.47 -6.42 -0.85
N GLU A 79 29.55 -7.67 -1.27
CA GLU A 79 30.11 -7.99 -2.59
C GLU A 79 29.20 -7.42 -3.69
N LEU A 80 29.77 -6.87 -4.77
CA LEU A 80 28.98 -6.37 -5.91
C LEU A 80 29.10 -7.32 -7.08
N ALA A 81 27.96 -7.67 -7.68
CA ALA A 81 27.89 -8.41 -8.93
C ALA A 81 27.18 -7.58 -10.00
N PRO A 82 27.68 -7.57 -11.25
CA PRO A 82 26.97 -6.96 -12.36
C PRO A 82 25.67 -7.72 -12.65
N TYR A 83 24.62 -6.99 -13.01
CA TYR A 83 23.41 -7.56 -13.59
C TYR A 83 23.69 -8.08 -15.00
N ALA A 84 22.78 -8.90 -15.53
CA ALA A 84 22.88 -9.45 -16.88
C ALA A 84 22.90 -8.36 -17.99
N ASP A 85 22.47 -7.14 -17.69
CA ASP A 85 22.53 -6.01 -18.61
C ASP A 85 23.88 -5.29 -18.66
N GLY A 86 24.82 -5.65 -17.79
CA GLY A 86 26.16 -5.06 -17.74
C GLY A 86 26.23 -3.61 -17.22
N ILE A 87 25.09 -2.98 -16.92
CA ILE A 87 25.02 -1.57 -16.49
C ILE A 87 24.70 -1.48 -14.99
N ARG A 88 23.79 -2.32 -14.51
CA ARG A 88 23.35 -2.27 -13.11
C ARG A 88 24.26 -3.12 -12.24
N LEU A 89 24.52 -2.64 -11.03
CA LEU A 89 25.18 -3.39 -9.97
C LEU A 89 24.13 -3.90 -8.98
N SER A 90 24.32 -5.12 -8.49
CA SER A 90 23.53 -5.69 -7.40
C SER A 90 24.44 -6.09 -6.25
N PRO A 91 24.07 -5.77 -5.01
CA PRO A 91 24.77 -6.32 -3.86
C PRO A 91 24.45 -7.81 -3.75
N ARG A 92 25.49 -8.60 -3.50
CA ARG A 92 25.40 -9.95 -2.95
C ARG A 92 25.31 -9.81 -1.44
N LEU A 93 24.19 -10.27 -0.91
CA LEU A 93 23.88 -10.20 0.51
C LEU A 93 24.24 -11.54 1.15
N ASP A 94 24.55 -11.51 2.45
CA ASP A 94 24.65 -12.71 3.27
C ASP A 94 23.26 -13.37 3.45
N GLU A 95 23.21 -14.48 4.17
CA GLU A 95 21.98 -15.22 4.42
C GLU A 95 20.89 -14.35 5.09
N GLN A 96 21.27 -13.49 6.03
CA GLN A 96 20.33 -12.59 6.71
C GLN A 96 19.79 -11.49 5.77
N GLY A 97 20.65 -10.90 4.96
CA GLY A 97 20.26 -9.90 3.98
C GLY A 97 19.41 -10.49 2.86
N MET A 98 19.63 -11.77 2.51
CA MET A 98 18.78 -12.49 1.57
C MET A 98 17.35 -12.65 2.08
N VAL A 99 17.13 -12.88 3.38
CA VAL A 99 15.78 -12.91 3.98
C VAL A 99 15.08 -11.57 3.78
N HIS A 100 15.76 -10.46 4.06
CA HIS A 100 15.19 -9.12 3.87
C HIS A 100 14.90 -8.80 2.40
N LYS A 101 15.80 -9.19 1.50
CA LYS A 101 15.62 -9.02 0.06
C LYS A 101 14.45 -9.84 -0.48
N GLN A 102 14.33 -11.10 -0.07
CA GLN A 102 13.22 -11.97 -0.48
C GLN A 102 11.88 -11.44 0.05
N ALA A 103 11.83 -10.99 1.31
CA ALA A 103 10.63 -10.37 1.87
C ALA A 103 10.21 -9.11 1.10
N LEU A 104 11.19 -8.28 0.71
CA LEU A 104 10.96 -7.09 -0.12
C LEU A 104 10.41 -7.46 -1.51
N ASP A 105 11.01 -8.45 -2.16
CA ASP A 105 10.61 -8.90 -3.49
C ASP A 105 9.22 -9.56 -3.49
N ALA A 106 8.91 -10.34 -2.45
CA ALA A 106 7.60 -10.92 -2.23
C ALA A 106 6.53 -9.82 -2.02
N ALA A 107 6.82 -8.82 -1.20
CA ALA A 107 5.91 -7.70 -0.97
C ALA A 107 5.70 -6.87 -2.25
N LEU A 108 6.76 -6.64 -3.04
CA LEU A 108 6.63 -5.97 -4.34
C LEU A 108 5.72 -6.75 -5.29
N ALA A 109 5.84 -8.08 -5.34
CA ALA A 109 4.97 -8.93 -6.16
C ALA A 109 3.50 -8.78 -5.74
N GLN A 110 3.22 -8.78 -4.43
CA GLN A 110 1.86 -8.58 -3.92
C GLN A 110 1.28 -7.23 -4.33
N VAL A 111 2.06 -6.14 -4.24
CA VAL A 111 1.65 -4.81 -4.72
C VAL A 111 1.30 -4.86 -6.21
N GLN A 112 2.09 -5.55 -7.04
CA GLN A 112 1.83 -5.65 -8.48
C GLN A 112 0.55 -6.44 -8.81
N PHE A 113 0.13 -7.37 -7.96
CA PHE A 113 -1.14 -8.10 -8.14
C PHE A 113 -2.37 -7.30 -7.70
N ILE A 114 -2.21 -6.44 -6.69
CA ILE A 114 -3.32 -5.81 -5.98
C ILE A 114 -3.53 -4.34 -6.42
N ALA A 115 -2.51 -3.70 -7.00
CA ALA A 115 -2.59 -2.34 -7.49
C ALA A 115 -3.64 -2.15 -8.60
N GLN A 116 -4.49 -1.14 -8.43
CA GLN A 116 -5.44 -0.75 -9.48
C GLN A 116 -4.82 0.18 -10.51
N GLN A 117 -3.85 1.00 -10.10
CA GLN A 117 -3.20 1.98 -10.97
C GLN A 117 -1.79 1.54 -11.32
N GLN A 118 -1.44 1.67 -12.61
CA GLN A 118 -0.08 1.42 -13.10
C GLN A 118 0.94 2.32 -12.40
N GLU A 119 0.54 3.54 -12.04
CA GLU A 119 1.36 4.51 -11.32
C GLU A 119 1.81 3.96 -9.97
N THR A 120 0.90 3.39 -9.17
CA THR A 120 1.22 2.73 -7.88
C THR A 120 2.24 1.61 -8.05
N ALA A 121 2.03 0.72 -9.02
CA ALA A 121 2.96 -0.39 -9.29
C ALA A 121 4.33 0.12 -9.78
N SER A 122 4.36 1.16 -10.59
CA SER A 122 5.60 1.77 -11.09
C SER A 122 6.39 2.48 -9.99
N ALA A 123 5.70 3.18 -9.08
CA ALA A 123 6.30 3.85 -7.94
C ALA A 123 6.88 2.82 -6.95
N ALA A 124 6.19 1.70 -6.72
CA ALA A 124 6.72 0.60 -5.91
C ALA A 124 8.02 0.02 -6.49
N ARG A 125 8.07 -0.23 -7.81
CA ARG A 125 9.30 -0.70 -8.49
C ARG A 125 10.43 0.31 -8.36
N THR A 126 10.12 1.59 -8.50
CA THR A 126 11.10 2.68 -8.36
C THR A 126 11.67 2.72 -6.95
N LEU A 127 10.81 2.61 -5.93
CA LEU A 127 11.22 2.57 -4.53
C LEU A 127 12.14 1.37 -4.22
N VAL A 128 11.80 0.17 -4.69
CA VAL A 128 12.69 -1.01 -4.56
C VAL A 128 14.02 -0.79 -5.27
N SER A 129 13.99 -0.19 -6.46
CA SER A 129 15.22 0.13 -7.18
C SER A 129 16.08 1.13 -6.41
N MET A 130 15.50 2.15 -5.78
CA MET A 130 16.25 3.09 -4.95
C MET A 130 16.81 2.42 -3.70
N ALA A 131 16.01 1.58 -3.03
CA ALA A 131 16.45 0.81 -1.86
C ALA A 131 17.70 -0.04 -2.17
N ARG A 132 17.70 -0.74 -3.31
CA ARG A 132 18.85 -1.53 -3.77
C ARG A 132 20.05 -0.66 -4.12
N ARG A 133 19.83 0.52 -4.72
CA ARG A 133 20.90 1.49 -5.02
C ARG A 133 21.52 2.05 -3.75
N THR A 134 20.78 2.20 -2.66
CA THR A 134 21.34 2.58 -1.35
C THR A 134 22.37 1.55 -0.87
N ALA A 135 22.09 0.25 -1.02
CA ALA A 135 23.03 -0.81 -0.67
C ALA A 135 24.29 -0.80 -1.55
N VAL A 136 24.12 -0.60 -2.87
CA VAL A 136 25.26 -0.44 -3.79
C VAL A 136 26.11 0.78 -3.43
N ALA A 137 25.46 1.93 -3.19
CA ALA A 137 26.14 3.17 -2.82
C ALA A 137 26.92 2.98 -1.52
N LYS A 138 26.33 2.34 -0.52
CA LYS A 138 27.00 2.03 0.75
C LYS A 138 28.26 1.19 0.53
N THR A 139 28.24 0.21 -0.37
CA THR A 139 29.45 -0.54 -0.69
C THR A 139 30.51 0.32 -1.39
N ILE A 140 30.12 1.13 -2.38
CA ILE A 140 31.06 1.92 -3.20
C ILE A 140 31.71 3.04 -2.39
N TYR A 141 30.92 3.77 -1.60
CA TYR A 141 31.39 4.95 -0.85
C TYR A 141 31.91 4.61 0.55
N GLY A 142 31.92 3.32 0.91
CA GLY A 142 32.32 2.82 2.22
C GLY A 142 31.15 2.67 3.18
N SER A 143 31.25 1.66 4.06
CA SER A 143 30.14 1.18 4.89
C SER A 143 29.59 2.18 5.90
N LYS A 144 30.21 3.35 6.08
CA LYS A 144 29.76 4.37 7.04
C LYS A 144 28.93 5.48 6.41
N THR A 145 28.90 5.60 5.09
CA THR A 145 28.35 6.79 4.44
C THR A 145 27.57 6.48 3.16
N VAL A 146 26.27 6.74 3.20
CA VAL A 146 25.44 6.83 1.99
C VAL A 146 25.44 8.31 1.55
N PRO A 147 25.76 8.62 0.29
CA PRO A 147 25.70 10.00 -0.20
C PRO A 147 24.28 10.58 -0.01
N THR A 148 24.19 11.81 0.50
CA THR A 148 22.91 12.50 0.79
C THR A 148 21.97 12.48 -0.41
N ARG A 149 22.49 12.68 -1.62
CA ARG A 149 21.71 12.61 -2.86
C ARG A 149 20.96 11.28 -3.03
N ILE A 150 21.58 10.15 -2.69
CA ILE A 150 20.95 8.82 -2.79
C ILE A 150 19.88 8.65 -1.71
N ASP A 151 20.13 9.19 -0.52
CA ASP A 151 19.17 9.20 0.58
C ASP A 151 17.93 10.03 0.23
N ASP A 152 18.13 11.25 -0.28
CA ASP A 152 17.08 12.13 -0.77
C ASP A 152 16.27 11.43 -1.86
N MET A 153 16.93 10.84 -2.87
CA MET A 153 16.23 10.11 -3.94
C MET A 153 15.39 8.95 -3.41
N PHE A 154 15.86 8.24 -2.38
CA PHE A 154 15.06 7.22 -1.72
C PHE A 154 13.81 7.84 -1.09
N TRP A 155 13.96 8.90 -0.29
CA TRP A 155 12.82 9.54 0.38
C TRP A 155 11.79 10.10 -0.61
N HIS A 156 12.25 10.72 -1.69
CA HIS A 156 11.38 11.18 -2.77
C HIS A 156 10.63 10.00 -3.42
N SER A 157 11.30 8.86 -3.62
CA SER A 157 10.63 7.67 -4.18
C SER A 157 9.62 7.05 -3.21
N GLU A 158 9.87 7.10 -1.90
CA GLU A 158 8.92 6.64 -0.88
C GLU A 158 7.70 7.55 -0.85
N LEU A 159 7.90 8.87 -0.84
CA LEU A 159 6.83 9.84 -0.90
C LEU A 159 6.00 9.72 -2.18
N ALA A 160 6.65 9.54 -3.34
CA ALA A 160 5.97 9.32 -4.60
C ALA A 160 5.08 8.06 -4.56
N PHE A 161 5.57 6.97 -3.95
CA PHE A 161 4.77 5.77 -3.77
C PHE A 161 3.59 5.98 -2.81
N VAL A 162 3.81 6.66 -1.68
CA VAL A 162 2.73 7.02 -0.74
C VAL A 162 1.67 7.88 -1.42
N ASN A 163 2.07 8.84 -2.24
CA ASN A 163 1.15 9.69 -2.98
C ASN A 163 0.37 8.93 -4.05
N ALA A 164 1.00 7.97 -4.74
CA ALA A 164 0.30 7.09 -5.68
C ALA A 164 -0.75 6.22 -4.96
N ILE A 165 -0.41 5.64 -3.80
CA ILE A 165 -1.38 4.89 -2.97
C ILE A 165 -2.55 5.79 -2.57
N ARG A 166 -2.26 7.01 -2.10
CA ARG A 166 -3.30 7.95 -1.65
C ARG A 166 -4.23 8.31 -2.80
N ALA A 167 -3.69 8.61 -3.97
CA ALA A 167 -4.49 8.87 -5.17
C ALA A 167 -5.37 7.66 -5.53
N GLU A 168 -4.83 6.44 -5.48
CA GLU A 168 -5.58 5.21 -5.75
C GLU A 168 -6.70 4.96 -4.73
N LEU A 169 -6.50 5.36 -3.47
CA LEU A 169 -7.51 5.26 -2.41
C LEU A 169 -8.47 6.46 -2.36
N GLY A 170 -8.33 7.43 -3.28
CA GLY A 170 -9.16 8.64 -3.33
C GLY A 170 -8.85 9.66 -2.21
N LEU A 171 -7.63 9.62 -1.68
CA LEU A 171 -7.13 10.51 -0.65
C LEU A 171 -6.31 11.65 -1.27
N ILE A 172 -6.30 12.82 -0.61
CA ILE A 172 -5.51 13.98 -1.02
C ILE A 172 -4.02 13.63 -0.95
N PRO A 173 -3.18 13.95 -1.96
CA PRO A 173 -1.76 13.69 -1.89
C PRO A 173 -1.14 14.39 -0.68
N LEU A 174 -0.12 13.77 -0.09
CA LEU A 174 0.75 14.51 0.80
C LEU A 174 1.49 15.51 -0.09
N VAL A 175 1.25 16.79 0.16
CA VAL A 175 2.18 17.81 -0.31
C VAL A 175 3.53 17.39 0.25
N GLN A 176 4.57 17.48 -0.58
CA GLN A 176 5.92 17.48 -0.07
C GLN A 176 6.02 18.72 0.78
N ASP A 177 5.58 18.59 2.04
CA ASP A 177 5.61 19.67 2.98
C ASP A 177 7.06 20.13 3.02
N THR A 178 7.22 21.41 3.21
CA THR A 178 8.51 22.10 3.29
C THR A 178 9.21 21.69 4.60
N TYR A 179 9.36 20.39 4.83
CA TYR A 179 10.19 19.76 5.85
C TYR A 179 11.67 20.20 5.69
N ASP A 180 11.96 20.89 4.58
CA ASP A 180 13.24 21.39 4.14
C ASP A 180 13.74 22.67 4.82
N ASP A 181 12.95 23.43 5.60
CA ASP A 181 13.46 24.70 6.14
C ASP A 181 13.69 24.69 7.67
N PRO A 182 12.68 24.49 8.54
CA PRO A 182 12.89 24.66 9.98
C PRO A 182 13.58 23.44 10.63
N MET A 183 13.18 22.22 10.24
CA MET A 183 13.74 20.98 10.80
C MET A 183 15.12 20.67 10.23
N LYS A 184 15.39 20.94 8.94
CA LYS A 184 16.76 20.86 8.41
C LYS A 184 17.70 21.85 9.09
N THR A 185 17.20 23.03 9.44
CA THR A 185 17.97 24.02 10.22
C THR A 185 18.27 23.47 11.62
N LEU A 186 17.27 22.94 12.33
CA LEU A 186 17.45 22.31 13.63
C LEU A 186 18.42 21.11 13.57
N ASP A 187 18.25 20.21 12.60
CA ASP A 187 19.13 19.05 12.44
C ASP A 187 20.56 19.46 12.10
N ARG A 188 20.75 20.53 11.32
CA ARG A 188 22.08 21.10 11.04
C ARG A 188 22.69 21.72 12.30
N GLU A 189 21.92 22.47 13.08
CA GLU A 189 22.35 23.01 14.37
C GLU A 189 22.75 21.90 15.36
N LEU A 190 21.93 20.85 15.47
CA LEU A 190 22.23 19.68 16.29
C LEU A 190 23.49 18.94 15.81
N PHE A 191 23.67 18.82 14.50
CA PHE A 191 24.85 18.18 13.91
C PHE A 191 26.13 18.99 14.14
N ASP A 192 26.07 20.31 14.00
CA ASP A 192 27.20 21.20 14.27
C ASP A 192 27.54 21.23 15.78
N ALA A 193 26.54 21.21 16.66
CA ALA A 193 26.72 21.05 18.10
C ALA A 193 27.42 19.72 18.44
N TYR A 194 26.98 18.60 17.85
CA TYR A 194 27.64 17.30 18.02
C TYR A 194 29.11 17.31 17.55
N ARG A 195 29.39 17.88 16.37
CA ARG A 195 30.77 17.98 15.85
C ARG A 195 31.65 18.82 16.78
N SER A 196 31.12 19.92 17.33
CA SER A 196 31.86 20.77 18.27
C SER A 196 32.22 20.06 19.58
N GLN A 197 31.34 19.18 20.08
CA GLN A 197 31.62 18.37 21.29
C GLN A 197 32.72 17.33 21.05
N GLN A 198 32.73 16.70 19.86
CA GLN A 198 33.76 15.72 19.49
C GLN A 198 35.14 16.36 19.30
N ALA A 199 35.20 17.58 18.77
CA ALA A 199 36.47 18.30 18.58
C ALA A 199 37.12 18.73 19.91
N GLY A 200 36.31 19.05 20.93
CA GLY A 200 36.81 19.47 22.24
C GLY A 200 37.36 18.33 23.12
N THR A 201 37.02 17.08 22.82
CA THR A 201 37.43 15.92 23.64
C THR A 201 38.78 15.32 23.25
N GLY A 202 39.38 15.74 22.12
CA GLY A 202 40.66 15.24 21.61
C GLY A 202 41.91 16.06 21.97
N SER A 203 41.80 17.02 22.90
CA SER A 203 42.87 17.98 23.26
C SER A 203 43.48 17.77 24.66
N ASN A 204 43.52 16.54 25.17
CA ASN A 204 44.24 16.21 26.42
C ASN A 204 45.31 15.16 26.17
#